data_AF-A0A6I2YLK1-F1
#
_entry.id   AF-A0A6I2YLK1-F1
#
_cell.length_a   1.000
_cell.length_b   1.000
_cell.length_c   1.000
_cell.angle_alpha   90.00
_cell.angle_beta   90.00
_cell.angle_gamma   90.00
#
_symmetry.space_group_name_H-M   'P 1'
#
loop_
_entity.id
_entity.type
_entity.pdbx_description
1 polymer ?
#
loop_
_entity_poly.entity_id
_entity_poly.type
_entity_poly.pdbx_seq_one_letter_code
_entity_poly.pdbx_strand_id
1 'polypeptide(L)'
;VMPEDLLKFGMIPEFIGRLPVFTSVSKLDRAALVAVLTEPKNALVKQYQRLFNLDGVELEFEPEALDEIADQALLRGTGARGLRAILEEVLLHVMYDVPSRSDIAKVVITGEVVRDNVNPTLVPREAPRRVRGEKSA
;
A
#
# COMPACT_ATOMS: atom_id res chain seq x y z
N VAL A 1 -8.40 -6.04 30.19
CA VAL A 1 -8.61 -7.49 30.33
C VAL A 1 -8.21 -7.89 31.73
N MET A 2 -9.07 -8.59 32.46
CA MET A 2 -8.78 -9.12 33.80
C MET A 2 -8.56 -10.64 33.75
N PRO A 3 -7.78 -11.24 34.67
CA PRO A 3 -7.57 -12.70 34.73
C PRO A 3 -8.88 -13.51 34.80
N GLU A 4 -9.89 -12.95 35.47
CA GLU A 4 -11.24 -13.52 35.59
C GLU A 4 -11.97 -13.63 34.26
N ASP A 5 -11.69 -12.72 33.31
CA ASP A 5 -12.24 -12.79 31.97
C ASP A 5 -11.68 -14.05 31.27
N LEU A 6 -10.40 -14.36 31.44
CA LEU A 6 -9.75 -15.51 30.82
C LEU A 6 -10.28 -16.85 31.36
N LEU A 7 -10.64 -16.90 32.65
CA LEU A 7 -11.36 -18.04 33.24
C LEU A 7 -12.74 -18.23 32.58
N LYS A 8 -13.51 -17.15 32.38
CA LYS A 8 -14.81 -17.19 31.67
C LYS A 8 -14.65 -17.59 30.20
N PHE A 9 -13.53 -17.24 29.56
CA PHE A 9 -13.17 -17.67 28.20
C PHE A 9 -12.69 -19.14 28.13
N GLY A 10 -12.59 -19.84 29.26
CA GLY A 10 -12.28 -21.28 29.32
C GLY A 10 -10.81 -21.63 29.55
N MET A 11 -9.95 -20.66 29.92
CA MET A 11 -8.57 -20.97 30.33
C MET A 11 -8.53 -21.52 31.76
N ILE A 12 -7.59 -22.44 32.03
CA ILE A 12 -7.43 -23.04 33.37
C ILE A 12 -6.63 -22.12 34.33
N PRO A 13 -6.93 -22.12 35.64
CA PRO A 13 -6.25 -21.26 36.62
C PRO A 13 -4.72 -21.43 36.67
N GLU A 14 -4.22 -22.66 36.54
CA GLU A 14 -2.79 -22.99 36.59
C GLU A 14 -2.03 -22.38 35.41
N PHE A 15 -2.69 -22.24 34.26
CA PHE A 15 -2.12 -21.63 33.07
C PHE A 15 -2.09 -20.09 33.18
N ILE A 16 -3.19 -19.50 33.64
CA ILE A 16 -3.30 -18.05 33.87
C ILE A 16 -2.28 -17.62 34.93
N GLY A 17 -2.08 -18.41 35.99
CA GLY A 17 -1.09 -18.15 37.03
C GLY A 17 0.37 -18.13 36.55
N ARG A 18 0.67 -18.71 35.37
CA ARG A 18 2.00 -18.67 34.74
C ARG A 18 2.19 -17.50 33.77
N LEU A 19 1.15 -16.67 33.56
CA LEU A 19 1.17 -15.49 32.70
C LEU A 19 1.02 -14.22 33.55
N PRO A 20 2.09 -13.78 34.25
CA PRO A 20 1.99 -12.63 35.17
C PRO A 20 1.84 -11.28 34.48
N VAL A 21 2.06 -11.21 33.16
CA VAL A 21 2.01 -9.97 32.38
C VAL A 21 0.89 -10.04 31.37
N PHE A 22 -0.05 -9.11 31.48
CA PHE A 22 -1.13 -8.91 30.51
C PHE A 22 -0.96 -7.59 29.80
N THR A 23 -1.09 -7.62 28.48
CA THR A 23 -1.14 -6.42 27.64
C THR A 23 -2.21 -6.60 26.57
N SER A 24 -2.75 -5.48 26.10
CA SER A 24 -3.73 -5.45 25.02
C SER A 24 -3.27 -4.45 23.98
N VAL A 25 -3.45 -4.82 22.71
CA VAL A 25 -3.22 -3.91 21.58
C VAL A 25 -4.51 -3.15 21.26
N SER A 26 -4.37 -1.89 20.87
CA SER A 26 -5.48 -1.10 20.31
C SER A 26 -5.87 -1.62 18.93
N LYS A 27 -7.14 -1.42 18.55
CA LYS A 27 -7.56 -1.65 17.17
C LYS A 27 -6.86 -0.64 16.26
N LEU A 28 -6.53 -1.08 15.05
CA LEU A 28 -5.98 -0.21 14.02
C LEU A 28 -7.09 0.71 13.51
N ASP A 29 -6.85 2.01 13.54
CA ASP A 29 -7.65 3.00 12.86
C ASP A 29 -7.06 3.31 11.48
N ARG A 30 -7.72 4.20 10.75
CA ARG A 30 -7.33 4.60 9.39
C ARG A 30 -5.91 5.17 9.36
N ALA A 31 -5.59 6.06 10.30
CA ALA A 31 -4.27 6.70 10.39
C ALA A 31 -3.17 5.66 10.65
N ALA A 32 -3.41 4.71 11.55
CA ALA A 32 -2.48 3.61 11.81
C ALA A 32 -2.25 2.72 10.57
N LEU A 33 -3.29 2.47 9.76
CA LEU A 33 -3.16 1.71 8.52
C LEU A 33 -2.34 2.47 7.47
N VAL A 34 -2.57 3.77 7.30
CA VAL A 34 -1.76 4.63 6.42
C VAL A 34 -0.30 4.67 6.87
N ALA A 35 -0.06 4.75 8.18
CA ALA A 35 1.29 4.67 8.74
C ALA A 35 1.94 3.32 8.41
N VAL A 36 1.22 2.21 8.56
CA VAL A 36 1.70 0.87 8.16
C VAL A 36 2.06 0.79 6.67
N LEU A 37 1.31 1.48 5.80
CA LEU A 37 1.57 1.52 4.35
C LEU A 37 2.85 2.29 3.99
N THR A 38 3.26 3.29 4.78
CA THR A 38 4.27 4.27 4.36
C THR A 38 5.49 4.37 5.29
N GLU A 39 5.33 4.30 6.60
CA GLU A 39 6.39 4.64 7.57
C GLU A 39 7.42 3.52 7.79
N PRO A 40 7.03 2.25 8.03
CA PRO A 40 7.98 1.20 8.33
C PRO A 40 9.10 1.08 7.30
N LYS A 41 10.26 0.58 7.72
CA LYS A 41 11.37 0.28 6.80
C LYS A 41 10.92 -0.68 5.68
N ASN A 42 10.04 -1.63 6.02
CA ASN A 42 9.49 -2.62 5.12
C ASN A 42 8.02 -2.29 4.76
N ALA A 43 7.65 -1.02 4.66
CA ALA A 43 6.30 -0.62 4.31
C ALA A 43 5.91 -1.08 2.89
N LEU A 44 4.64 -1.39 2.65
CA LEU A 44 4.17 -1.97 1.38
C LEU A 44 4.41 -1.02 0.20
N VAL A 45 4.15 0.28 0.37
CA VAL A 45 4.38 1.29 -0.67
C VAL A 45 5.85 1.27 -1.12
N LYS A 46 6.79 1.25 -0.16
CA LYS A 46 8.23 1.19 -0.46
C LYS A 46 8.63 -0.09 -1.20
N GLN A 47 7.98 -1.22 -0.88
CA GLN A 47 8.23 -2.49 -1.57
C GLN A 47 7.81 -2.40 -3.05
N TYR A 48 6.60 -1.90 -3.33
CA TYR A 48 6.11 -1.75 -4.72
C TYR A 48 6.87 -0.67 -5.48
N GLN A 49 7.20 0.45 -4.85
CA GLN A 49 8.06 1.46 -5.45
C GLN A 49 9.40 0.88 -5.88
N ARG A 50 10.02 0.06 -5.01
CA ARG A 50 11.28 -0.60 -5.37
C ARG A 50 11.10 -1.60 -6.50
N LEU A 51 9.99 -2.33 -6.55
CA LEU A 51 9.68 -3.26 -7.62
C LEU A 51 9.60 -2.54 -8.98
N PHE A 52 8.82 -1.46 -9.06
CA PHE A 52 8.69 -0.64 -10.27
C PHE A 52 10.01 0.02 -10.70
N ASN A 53 10.83 0.43 -9.72
CA ASN A 53 12.16 0.97 -10.00
C ASN A 53 13.10 -0.03 -10.68
N LEU A 54 12.91 -1.35 -10.50
CA LEU A 54 13.71 -2.35 -11.23
C LEU A 54 13.45 -2.31 -12.73
N ASP A 55 12.24 -1.92 -13.14
CA ASP A 55 11.84 -1.72 -14.53
C ASP A 55 12.11 -0.28 -15.02
N GLY A 56 12.74 0.56 -14.18
CA GLY A 56 13.03 1.96 -14.49
C GLY A 56 11.78 2.83 -14.54
N VAL A 57 10.74 2.50 -13.78
CA VAL A 57 9.50 3.25 -13.68
C VAL A 57 9.29 3.73 -12.25
N GLU A 58 8.91 4.99 -12.08
CA GLU A 58 8.58 5.55 -10.77
C GLU A 58 7.11 5.24 -10.41
N LEU A 59 6.85 4.83 -9.17
CA LEU A 59 5.49 4.62 -8.66
C LEU A 59 5.18 5.65 -7.57
N GLU A 60 4.16 6.45 -7.77
CA GLU A 60 3.69 7.45 -6.80
C GLU A 60 2.26 7.13 -6.36
N PHE A 61 2.01 7.26 -5.06
CA PHE A 61 0.68 7.20 -4.47
C PHE A 61 0.32 8.58 -3.96
N GLU A 62 -0.82 9.10 -4.38
CA GLU A 62 -1.36 10.31 -3.78
C GLU A 62 -1.84 10.01 -2.34
N PRO A 63 -1.83 11.02 -1.45
CA PRO A 63 -2.33 10.85 -0.08
C PRO A 63 -3.75 10.27 -0.03
N GLU A 64 -4.64 10.73 -0.92
CA GLU A 64 -6.03 10.23 -1.00
C GLU A 64 -6.10 8.74 -1.38
N ALA A 65 -5.15 8.23 -2.19
CA ALA A 65 -5.10 6.81 -2.53
C ALA A 65 -4.79 5.94 -1.31
N LEU A 66 -3.82 6.35 -0.49
CA LEU A 66 -3.43 5.63 0.73
C LEU A 66 -4.57 5.56 1.74
N ASP A 67 -5.27 6.68 1.82
CA ASP A 67 -6.46 6.91 2.60
C ASP A 67 -7.62 5.98 2.20
N GLU A 68 -7.92 5.88 0.90
CA GLU A 68 -8.93 4.96 0.37
C GLU A 68 -8.55 3.48 0.58
N ILE A 69 -7.26 3.13 0.44
CA ILE A 69 -6.77 1.76 0.71
C ILE A 69 -7.01 1.40 2.17
N ALA A 70 -6.73 2.33 3.09
CA ALA A 70 -6.97 2.14 4.51
C ALA A 70 -8.46 1.98 4.84
N ASP A 71 -9.32 2.79 4.22
CA ASP A 71 -10.78 2.69 4.40
C ASP A 71 -11.32 1.35 3.90
N GLN A 72 -10.88 0.88 2.74
CA GLN A 72 -11.25 -0.46 2.25
C GLN A 72 -10.79 -1.58 3.19
N ALA A 73 -9.59 -1.48 3.78
CA ALA A 73 -9.08 -2.48 4.73
C ALA A 73 -9.90 -2.51 6.03
N LEU A 74 -10.37 -1.35 6.51
CA LEU A 74 -11.28 -1.26 7.64
C LEU A 74 -12.65 -1.87 7.32
N LEU A 75 -13.22 -1.55 6.16
CA LEU A 75 -14.51 -2.08 5.70
C LEU A 75 -14.48 -3.61 5.56
N ARG A 76 -13.38 -4.17 5.05
CA ARG A 76 -13.20 -5.63 4.91
C ARG A 76 -12.93 -6.33 6.26
N GLY A 77 -12.74 -5.61 7.37
CA GLY A 77 -12.51 -6.17 8.70
C GLY A 77 -11.19 -6.94 8.84
N THR A 78 -10.28 -6.78 7.89
CA THR A 78 -9.02 -7.55 7.78
C THR A 78 -7.83 -6.82 8.40
N GLY A 79 -7.98 -5.52 8.69
CA GLY A 79 -6.94 -4.67 9.27
C GLY A 79 -5.67 -4.65 8.40
N ALA A 80 -4.49 -4.56 9.03
CA ALA A 80 -3.22 -4.47 8.31
C ALA A 80 -2.92 -5.66 7.39
N ARG A 81 -3.51 -6.85 7.65
CA ARG A 81 -3.32 -8.02 6.78
C ARG A 81 -3.98 -7.85 5.41
N GLY A 82 -5.08 -7.11 5.34
CA GLY A 82 -5.81 -6.88 4.09
C GLY A 82 -5.13 -5.90 3.14
N LEU A 83 -4.24 -5.04 3.66
CA LEU A 83 -3.60 -3.97 2.88
C LEU A 83 -2.84 -4.50 1.65
N ARG A 84 -2.15 -5.65 1.79
CA ARG A 84 -1.42 -6.26 0.67
C ARG A 84 -2.38 -6.69 -0.44
N ALA A 85 -3.47 -7.36 -0.11
CA ALA A 85 -4.43 -7.84 -1.09
C ALA A 85 -5.09 -6.68 -1.86
N ILE A 86 -5.41 -5.59 -1.17
CA ILE A 86 -5.97 -4.39 -1.81
C ILE A 86 -4.95 -3.74 -2.75
N LEU A 87 -3.68 -3.64 -2.34
CA LEU A 87 -2.63 -3.12 -3.22
C LEU A 87 -2.40 -4.01 -4.45
N GLU A 88 -2.41 -5.33 -4.29
CA GLU A 88 -2.27 -6.26 -5.42
C GLU A 88 -3.44 -6.11 -6.40
N GLU A 89 -4.66 -5.93 -5.89
CA GLU A 89 -5.86 -5.68 -6.71
C GLU A 89 -5.71 -4.39 -7.53
N VAL A 90 -5.33 -3.29 -6.87
CA VAL A 90 -5.16 -1.97 -7.51
C VAL A 90 -4.02 -1.95 -8.53
N LEU A 91 -2.91 -2.64 -8.24
CA LEU A 91 -1.71 -2.61 -9.08
C LEU A 91 -1.71 -3.68 -10.18
N LEU A 92 -2.66 -4.63 -10.17
CA LEU A 92 -2.64 -5.80 -11.04
C LEU A 92 -2.48 -5.43 -12.52
N HIS A 93 -3.29 -4.50 -13.01
CA HIS A 93 -3.28 -4.07 -14.41
C HIS A 93 -1.95 -3.42 -14.79
N VAL A 94 -1.46 -2.52 -13.95
CA VAL A 94 -0.21 -1.81 -14.21
C VAL A 94 1.00 -2.75 -14.17
N MET A 95 1.03 -3.68 -13.22
CA MET A 95 2.10 -4.68 -13.12
C MET A 95 2.16 -5.61 -14.34
N TYR A 96 1.06 -5.77 -15.07
CA TYR A 96 1.04 -6.51 -16.33
C TYR A 96 1.50 -5.66 -17.53
N ASP A 97 1.00 -4.43 -17.63
CA ASP A 97 1.24 -3.59 -18.81
C ASP A 97 2.61 -2.90 -18.81
N VAL A 98 3.07 -2.40 -17.66
CA VAL A 98 4.27 -1.56 -17.54
C VAL A 98 5.56 -2.27 -17.97
N PRO A 99 5.82 -3.54 -17.59
CA PRO A 99 7.04 -4.24 -18.03
C PRO A 99 7.18 -4.34 -19.56
N SER A 100 6.07 -4.32 -20.29
CA SER A 100 6.06 -4.38 -21.76
C SER A 100 6.21 -3.00 -22.43
N ARG A 101 6.16 -1.92 -21.65
CA ARG A 101 6.10 -0.54 -22.15
C ARG A 101 7.35 0.26 -21.77
N SER A 102 8.20 0.51 -22.76
CA SER A 102 9.43 1.31 -22.60
C SER A 102 9.20 2.82 -22.64
N ASP A 103 7.99 3.26 -22.97
CA ASP A 103 7.60 4.66 -23.12
C ASP A 103 7.11 5.29 -21.81
N ILE A 104 6.96 4.53 -20.72
CA ILE A 104 6.46 5.02 -19.44
C ILE A 104 7.62 5.42 -18.51
N ALA A 105 7.52 6.61 -17.90
CA ALA A 105 8.44 7.09 -16.88
C ALA A 105 7.89 6.86 -15.48
N LYS A 106 6.59 7.10 -15.29
CA LYS A 106 5.97 7.15 -13.97
C LYS A 106 4.52 6.70 -13.99
N VAL A 107 4.09 6.08 -12.90
CA VAL A 107 2.71 5.67 -12.62
C VAL A 107 2.23 6.40 -11.38
N VAL A 108 1.06 7.03 -11.48
CA VAL A 108 0.42 7.73 -10.36
C VAL A 108 -0.89 7.04 -10.00
N ILE A 109 -0.99 6.64 -8.73
CA ILE A 109 -2.18 6.03 -8.12
C ILE A 109 -2.94 7.12 -7.35
N THR A 110 -4.17 7.41 -7.80
CA THR A 110 -5.07 8.41 -7.20
C THR A 110 -6.13 7.74 -6.32
N GLY A 111 -6.91 8.51 -5.57
CA GLY A 111 -8.04 7.99 -4.79
C GLY A 111 -9.10 7.29 -5.65
N GLU A 112 -9.40 7.86 -6.83
CA GLU A 112 -10.37 7.30 -7.79
C GLU A 112 -9.96 5.91 -8.29
N VAL A 113 -8.67 5.71 -8.57
CA VAL A 113 -8.12 4.40 -8.97
C VAL A 113 -8.43 3.33 -7.92
N VAL A 114 -8.29 3.67 -6.63
CA VAL A 114 -8.55 2.72 -5.53
C VAL A 114 -10.05 2.49 -5.34
N ARG A 115 -10.85 3.54 -5.46
CA ARG A 115 -12.29 3.50 -5.19
C ARG A 115 -13.07 2.80 -6.30
N ASP A 116 -12.79 3.16 -7.55
CA ASP A 116 -13.57 2.78 -8.73
C ASP A 116 -12.86 1.70 -9.57
N ASN A 117 -11.68 1.25 -9.15
CA ASN A 117 -10.86 0.24 -9.82
C ASN A 117 -10.61 0.58 -11.30
N VAL A 118 -10.33 1.87 -11.57
CA VAL A 118 -10.02 2.40 -12.88
C VAL A 118 -8.51 2.35 -13.15
N ASN A 119 -8.14 2.44 -14.43
CA ASN A 119 -6.74 2.40 -14.81
C ASN A 119 -5.95 3.60 -14.25
N PRO A 120 -4.76 3.37 -13.67
CA PRO A 120 -3.90 4.43 -13.18
C PRO A 120 -3.42 5.42 -14.24
N THR A 121 -3.01 6.60 -13.78
CA THR A 121 -2.41 7.60 -14.66
C THR A 121 -0.98 7.20 -15.01
N LEU A 122 -0.72 7.04 -16.32
CA LEU A 122 0.60 6.68 -16.85
C LEU A 122 1.25 7.93 -17.47
N VAL A 123 2.42 8.31 -16.96
CA VAL A 123 3.19 9.46 -17.43
C VAL A 123 4.27 8.97 -18.39
N PRO A 124 4.27 9.40 -19.67
CA PRO A 124 5.29 9.03 -20.65
C PRO A 124 6.67 9.60 -20.32
N ARG A 125 7.73 8.94 -20.79
CA ARG A 125 9.10 9.45 -20.77
C ARG A 125 9.18 10.67 -21.70
N GLU A 126 9.72 11.78 -21.21
CA GLU A 126 10.00 12.95 -22.06
C GLU A 126 10.97 12.53 -23.19
N ALA A 127 10.53 12.67 -24.44
CA ALA A 127 11.42 12.51 -25.59
C ALA A 127 12.45 13.65 -25.60
N PRO A 128 13.72 13.40 -25.94
CA PRO A 128 14.71 14.47 -26.05
C PRO A 128 14.22 15.48 -27.08
N ARG A 129 14.06 16.73 -26.62
CA ARG A 129 13.69 17.88 -27.46
C ARG A 129 14.71 17.98 -28.59
N ARG A 130 14.34 17.53 -29.80
CA ARG A 130 15.20 17.67 -30.98
C ARG A 130 15.44 19.16 -31.19
N VAL A 131 16.63 19.63 -30.83
CA VAL A 131 17.11 20.97 -31.19
C VAL A 131 17.13 21.00 -32.72
N ARG A 132 16.17 21.71 -33.30
CA ARG A 132 16.08 21.92 -34.75
C ARG A 132 17.31 22.73 -35.13
N GLY A 133 18.35 22.07 -35.62
CA GLY A 133 19.57 22.72 -36.10
C GLY A 133 19.18 23.79 -37.12
N GLU A 134 19.50 25.04 -36.82
CA GLU A 134 19.49 26.12 -37.78
C GLU A 134 20.40 25.72 -38.93
N LYS A 135 19.80 25.54 -40.12
CA LYS A 135 20.54 25.52 -41.37
C LYS A 135 21.02 26.94 -41.62
N SER A 136 22.26 27.24 -41.26
CA SER A 136 22.95 28.41 -41.77
C SER A 136 23.28 28.18 -43.25
N ALA A 137 22.81 29.13 -44.06
CA ALA A 137 23.00 29.24 -45.50
C ALA A 137 24.44 29.62 -45.88
#